data_AF-A0A6A5UP31-F1
#
_entry.id   AF-A0A6A5UP31-F1
#
_cell.length_a   1.000
_cell.length_b   1.000
_cell.length_c   1.000
_cell.angle_alpha   90.00
_cell.angle_beta   90.00
_cell.angle_gamma   90.00
#
_symmetry.space_group_name_H-M   'P 1'
#
loop_
_entity.id
_entity.type
_entity.pdbx_description
1 polymer ?
#
loop_
_entity_poly.entity_id
_entity_poly.type
_entity_poly.pdbx_seq_one_letter_code
_entity_poly.pdbx_strand_id
1 'polypeptide(L)'
;MSFLSGHASTTYTHHPTPISLPTKSGSRISFADLIKEATPPCRLNPLLFNGHLQTMWTAVKDDGPPVYYKRRIYESTHSVYPGQFTVDFVVPKEEGLKSTTDESLPERTIFYSEKEWESVGSDDDRSMLVCLHGLSGGSHEVYLRQCVAPVTAAGWESCVVNGRGCALSKITTPRLFNARATWDVRQAIAHLRGLFPNRPLYAIGFSLGANILTNYVAEEGDRCVLKAAVACSNPWNLEICNLALQRSWLGMEVYSKVMGGNLMKLYEKHREDLVNGEGLDEERIRKCKYLHEFDRAVQAPTWGYPTEGAYYRDAQSVDAVIAIKIPFLAINAEDDPVSPPFPCGSVKLPY
;
A
#
# COMPACT_ATOMS: atom_id res chain seq x y z
N MET A 1 -28.44 3.47 -21.62
CA MET A 1 -28.26 4.94 -21.67
C MET A 1 -27.53 5.52 -20.45
N SER A 2 -26.99 4.73 -19.51
CA SER A 2 -26.30 5.27 -18.31
C SER A 2 -24.84 5.70 -18.53
N PHE A 3 -24.21 5.27 -19.61
CA PHE A 3 -22.80 5.58 -19.90
C PHE A 3 -22.54 7.06 -20.22
N LEU A 4 -23.57 7.77 -20.69
CA LEU A 4 -23.46 9.19 -21.07
C LEU A 4 -23.28 10.13 -19.86
N SER A 5 -23.57 9.68 -18.64
CA SER A 5 -23.55 10.55 -17.46
C SER A 5 -22.37 10.30 -16.50
N GLY A 6 -21.48 9.33 -16.77
CA GLY A 6 -20.32 9.05 -15.91
C GLY A 6 -20.65 8.61 -14.48
N HIS A 7 -21.87 8.12 -14.23
CA HIS A 7 -22.29 7.68 -12.90
C HIS A 7 -21.80 6.26 -12.64
N ALA A 8 -21.05 6.05 -11.56
CA ALA A 8 -20.73 4.73 -11.05
C ALA A 8 -21.77 4.29 -10.01
N SER A 9 -22.03 2.98 -9.95
CA SER A 9 -22.84 2.37 -8.88
C SER A 9 -21.95 1.87 -7.77
N THR A 10 -22.33 2.14 -6.51
CA THR A 10 -21.64 1.62 -5.33
C THR A 10 -22.45 0.51 -4.71
N THR A 11 -21.83 -0.65 -4.50
CA THR A 11 -22.41 -1.78 -3.76
C THR A 11 -21.70 -1.90 -2.41
N TYR A 12 -22.45 -2.33 -1.39
CA TYR A 12 -21.92 -2.49 -0.04
C TYR A 12 -22.10 -3.94 0.41
N THR A 13 -21.00 -4.59 0.75
CA THR A 13 -20.99 -5.94 1.32
C THR A 13 -20.43 -5.86 2.74
N HIS A 14 -21.15 -6.40 3.71
CA HIS A 14 -20.75 -6.41 5.11
C HIS A 14 -21.29 -7.65 5.82
N HIS A 15 -20.72 -7.95 6.99
CA HIS A 15 -21.23 -9.01 7.87
C HIS A 15 -22.71 -8.76 8.24
N PRO A 16 -23.56 -9.80 8.40
CA PRO A 16 -24.97 -9.64 8.79
C PRO A 16 -25.18 -8.85 10.09
N THR A 17 -24.19 -8.87 10.98
CA THR A 17 -24.13 -8.04 12.20
C THR A 17 -22.91 -7.12 12.15
N PRO A 18 -23.01 -5.92 11.55
CA PRO A 18 -21.91 -4.97 11.50
C PRO A 18 -21.50 -4.50 12.90
N ILE A 19 -20.22 -4.16 13.06
CA ILE A 19 -19.71 -3.54 14.29
C ILE A 19 -20.46 -2.23 14.52
N SER A 20 -20.87 -1.99 15.77
CA SER A 20 -21.52 -0.74 16.17
C SER A 20 -20.48 0.18 16.80
N LEU A 21 -20.39 1.42 16.32
CA LEU A 21 -19.42 2.42 16.77
C LEU A 21 -20.11 3.53 17.57
N PRO A 22 -19.51 4.00 18.68
CA PRO A 22 -19.99 5.19 19.38
C PRO A 22 -19.66 6.44 18.57
N THR A 23 -20.62 7.36 18.46
CA THR A 23 -20.40 8.69 17.87
C THR A 23 -19.98 9.69 18.95
N LYS A 24 -19.45 10.84 18.55
CA LYS A 24 -19.12 11.94 19.48
C LYS A 24 -20.35 12.48 20.24
N SER A 25 -21.55 12.30 19.69
CA SER A 25 -22.82 12.67 20.32
C SER A 25 -23.33 11.65 21.33
N GLY A 26 -22.64 10.52 21.54
CA GLY A 26 -23.04 9.44 22.45
C GLY A 26 -24.05 8.45 21.84
N SER A 27 -24.55 8.71 20.63
CA SER A 27 -25.35 7.74 19.87
C SER A 27 -24.47 6.61 19.31
N ARG A 28 -25.10 5.57 18.77
CA ARG A 28 -24.39 4.47 18.11
C ARG A 28 -24.81 4.39 16.64
N ILE A 29 -23.84 4.20 15.76
CA ILE A 29 -24.06 3.95 14.33
C ILE A 29 -23.41 2.63 13.95
N SER A 30 -24.02 1.87 13.05
CA SER A 30 -23.36 0.68 12.50
C SER A 30 -22.20 1.14 11.60
N PHE A 31 -21.08 0.41 11.59
CA PHE A 31 -19.96 0.75 10.72
C PHE A 31 -20.39 0.74 9.24
N ALA A 32 -21.28 -0.18 8.85
CA ALA A 32 -21.81 -0.22 7.49
C ALA A 32 -22.60 1.05 7.12
N ASP A 33 -23.44 1.56 8.04
CA ASP A 33 -24.23 2.77 7.78
C ASP A 33 -23.34 4.02 7.80
N LEU A 34 -22.36 4.08 8.69
CA LEU A 34 -21.35 5.15 8.69
C LEU A 34 -20.62 5.22 7.34
N ILE A 35 -20.22 4.07 6.78
CA ILE A 35 -19.56 4.03 5.47
C ILE A 35 -20.52 4.46 4.36
N LYS A 36 -21.79 4.04 4.37
CA LYS A 36 -22.79 4.49 3.39
C LYS A 36 -23.00 6.00 3.44
N GLU A 37 -23.10 6.58 4.63
CA GLU A 37 -23.23 8.03 4.84
C GLU A 37 -21.98 8.80 4.40
N ALA A 38 -20.80 8.25 4.67
CA ALA A 38 -19.52 8.90 4.36
C ALA A 38 -19.08 8.75 2.90
N THR A 39 -19.65 7.81 2.15
CA THR A 39 -19.25 7.56 0.75
C THR A 39 -20.00 8.52 -0.18
N PRO A 40 -19.32 9.49 -0.82
CA PRO A 40 -19.97 10.36 -1.78
C PRO A 40 -20.34 9.58 -3.06
N PRO A 41 -21.34 10.04 -3.83
CA PRO A 41 -21.60 9.50 -5.17
C PRO A 41 -20.37 9.61 -6.06
N CYS A 42 -19.97 8.52 -6.70
CA CYS A 42 -18.86 8.51 -7.64
C CYS A 42 -19.34 8.96 -9.03
N ARG A 43 -18.90 10.15 -9.46
CA ARG A 43 -19.20 10.74 -10.76
C ARG A 43 -17.90 10.95 -11.51
N LEU A 44 -17.63 10.06 -12.45
CA LEU A 44 -16.45 10.09 -13.29
C LEU A 44 -16.69 10.96 -14.53
N ASN A 45 -15.60 11.44 -15.13
CA ASN A 45 -15.68 12.07 -16.45
C ASN A 45 -16.24 11.02 -17.44
N PRO A 46 -17.28 11.33 -18.25
CA PRO A 46 -17.84 10.40 -19.23
C PRO A 46 -16.82 9.89 -20.28
N LEU A 47 -15.68 10.55 -20.43
CA LEU A 47 -14.57 10.06 -21.27
C LEU A 47 -13.76 8.93 -20.60
N LEU A 48 -13.81 8.79 -19.28
CA LEU A 48 -13.14 7.74 -18.49
C LEU A 48 -14.08 6.56 -18.24
N PHE A 49 -14.64 6.05 -19.33
CA PHE A 49 -15.81 5.19 -19.28
C PHE A 49 -15.52 3.71 -18.98
N ASN A 50 -14.25 3.34 -18.83
CA ASN A 50 -13.84 2.01 -18.38
C ASN A 50 -12.61 2.13 -17.47
N GLY A 51 -12.36 1.09 -16.68
CA GLY A 51 -11.23 1.02 -15.75
C GLY A 51 -9.87 1.23 -16.42
N HIS A 52 -9.68 0.82 -17.69
CA HIS A 52 -8.42 1.07 -18.39
C HIS A 52 -8.13 2.57 -18.55
N LEU A 53 -9.10 3.34 -19.06
CA LEU A 53 -8.97 4.78 -19.25
C LEU A 53 -8.83 5.49 -17.91
N GLN A 54 -9.55 5.05 -16.88
CA GLN A 54 -9.42 5.59 -15.52
C GLN A 54 -8.02 5.36 -14.97
N THR A 55 -7.46 4.14 -15.07
CA THR A 55 -6.08 3.86 -14.64
C THR A 55 -5.07 4.67 -15.44
N MET A 56 -5.21 4.74 -16.77
CA MET A 56 -4.32 5.54 -17.63
C MET A 56 -4.37 7.02 -17.26
N TRP A 57 -5.54 7.56 -16.93
CA TRP A 57 -5.69 8.94 -16.48
C TRP A 57 -4.88 9.23 -15.23
N THR A 58 -4.84 8.30 -14.27
CA THR A 58 -4.02 8.46 -13.05
C THR A 58 -2.52 8.44 -13.31
N ALA A 59 -2.08 7.94 -14.48
CA ALA A 59 -0.67 7.98 -14.90
C ALA A 59 -0.28 9.30 -15.58
N VAL A 60 -1.25 10.17 -15.91
CA VAL A 60 -0.98 11.51 -16.43
C VAL A 60 -0.53 12.39 -15.26
N LYS A 61 0.60 13.08 -15.41
CA LYS A 61 1.24 13.89 -14.36
C LYS A 61 0.35 15.07 -13.92
N ASP A 62 -0.50 14.84 -12.94
CA ASP A 62 -0.95 15.86 -12.01
C ASP A 62 0.06 15.90 -10.85
N ASP A 63 0.57 17.09 -10.53
CA ASP A 63 1.53 17.26 -9.43
C ASP A 63 0.90 16.90 -8.07
N GLY A 64 -0.43 16.85 -7.97
CA GLY A 64 -1.16 16.52 -6.75
C GLY A 64 -0.96 17.56 -5.62
N PRO A 65 -1.61 17.38 -4.46
CA PRO A 65 -1.47 18.32 -3.36
C PRO A 65 -0.04 18.29 -2.80
N PRO A 66 0.56 19.45 -2.49
CA PRO A 66 1.91 19.51 -1.96
C PRO A 66 1.94 18.96 -0.53
N VAL A 67 2.57 17.81 -0.34
CA VAL A 67 2.86 17.21 0.98
C VAL A 67 4.37 17.16 1.15
N TYR A 68 4.83 17.51 2.34
CA TYR A 68 6.25 17.58 2.68
C TYR A 68 6.57 16.57 3.78
N TYR A 69 7.75 15.97 3.69
CA TYR A 69 8.12 14.85 4.56
C TYR A 69 9.49 15.04 5.21
N LYS A 70 9.62 14.49 6.42
CA LYS A 70 10.92 14.13 7.00
C LYS A 70 11.03 12.61 7.11
N ARG A 71 12.12 12.05 6.59
CA ARG A 71 12.42 10.61 6.57
C ARG A 71 13.17 10.19 7.82
N ARG A 72 12.72 9.12 8.45
CA ARG A 72 13.50 8.33 9.41
C ARG A 72 13.85 6.97 8.82
N ILE A 73 15.08 6.54 9.02
CA ILE A 73 15.54 5.18 8.72
C ILE A 73 15.44 4.36 10.01
N TYR A 74 14.87 3.17 9.92
CA TYR A 74 14.76 2.21 11.01
C TYR A 74 15.58 0.96 10.68
N GLU A 75 16.19 0.39 11.71
CA GLU A 75 16.83 -0.92 11.64
C GLU A 75 15.83 -1.99 12.06
N SER A 76 15.64 -3.00 11.22
CA SER A 76 14.78 -4.14 11.52
C SER A 76 15.42 -5.01 12.59
N THR A 77 14.67 -5.26 13.66
CA THR A 77 14.99 -6.19 14.75
C THR A 77 14.57 -7.63 14.44
N HIS A 78 13.96 -7.89 13.28
CA HIS A 78 13.49 -9.22 12.92
C HIS A 78 14.65 -10.15 12.54
N SER A 79 14.82 -11.25 13.27
CA SER A 79 15.95 -12.19 13.06
C SER A 79 16.04 -12.76 11.64
N VAL A 80 14.89 -13.14 11.06
CA VAL A 80 14.83 -13.69 9.69
C VAL A 80 14.93 -12.61 8.61
N TYR A 81 14.51 -11.37 8.90
CA TYR A 81 14.40 -10.28 7.92
C TYR A 81 15.08 -9.00 8.45
N PRO A 82 16.40 -9.06 8.68
CA PRO A 82 17.17 -7.91 9.17
C PRO A 82 17.29 -6.83 8.07
N GLY A 83 17.90 -5.70 8.39
CA GLY A 83 18.15 -4.61 7.45
C GLY A 83 17.22 -3.42 7.66
N GLN A 84 17.29 -2.45 6.75
CA GLN A 84 16.70 -1.14 6.97
C GLN A 84 15.43 -0.93 6.15
N PHE A 85 14.49 -0.20 6.76
CA PHE A 85 13.30 0.35 6.11
C PHE A 85 13.13 1.82 6.50
N THR A 86 12.29 2.56 5.77
CA THR A 86 12.13 3.99 6.01
C THR A 86 10.68 4.37 6.23
N VAL A 87 10.48 5.40 7.05
CA VAL A 87 9.17 6.01 7.28
C VAL A 87 9.28 7.51 7.03
N ASP A 88 8.41 8.02 6.19
CA ASP A 88 8.32 9.44 5.85
C ASP A 88 7.17 10.07 6.65
N PHE A 89 7.50 10.94 7.58
CA PHE A 89 6.53 11.65 8.42
C PHE A 89 6.15 12.95 7.75
N VAL A 90 4.85 13.25 7.68
CA VAL A 90 4.37 14.53 7.16
C VAL A 90 4.79 15.64 8.10
N VAL A 91 5.32 16.73 7.54
CA VAL A 91 5.74 17.92 8.29
C VAL A 91 5.17 19.19 7.66
N PRO A 92 5.11 20.30 8.41
CA PRO A 92 4.83 21.61 7.83
C PRO A 92 5.76 21.95 6.67
N LYS A 93 5.25 22.72 5.72
CA LYS A 93 5.97 23.11 4.50
C LYS A 93 7.31 23.77 4.82
N GLU A 94 7.36 24.62 5.84
CA GLU A 94 8.54 25.36 6.29
C GLU A 94 9.66 24.43 6.78
N GLU A 95 9.29 23.28 7.33
CA GLU A 95 10.24 22.27 7.79
C GLU A 95 10.77 21.40 6.65
N GLY A 96 9.91 21.00 5.71
CA GLY A 96 10.29 20.16 4.58
C GLY A 96 10.91 20.91 3.39
N LEU A 97 10.77 22.24 3.34
CA LEU A 97 11.38 23.10 2.30
C LEU A 97 12.88 23.33 2.49
N LYS A 98 13.48 22.91 3.60
CA LYS A 98 14.93 23.00 3.79
C LYS A 98 15.73 22.09 2.84
N SER A 99 15.09 21.42 1.87
CA SER A 99 15.77 20.53 0.94
C SER A 99 16.74 21.30 0.05
N THR A 100 18.01 21.24 0.41
CA THR A 100 19.06 21.08 -0.60
C THR A 100 18.66 19.91 -1.50
N THR A 101 18.88 20.00 -2.81
CA THR A 101 18.64 18.90 -3.75
C THR A 101 19.50 17.69 -3.38
N ASP A 102 18.95 16.81 -2.54
CA ASP A 102 19.53 15.51 -2.20
C ASP A 102 18.94 14.48 -3.15
N GLU A 103 19.74 14.04 -4.12
CA GLU A 103 19.33 13.05 -5.13
C GLU A 103 19.01 11.67 -4.53
N SER A 104 19.35 11.44 -3.25
CA SER A 104 19.00 10.21 -2.53
C SER A 104 17.57 10.20 -1.98
N LEU A 105 16.84 11.31 -2.08
CA LEU A 105 15.50 11.48 -1.55
C LEU A 105 14.47 11.85 -2.62
N PRO A 106 13.22 11.37 -2.51
CA PRO A 106 12.14 11.86 -3.35
C PRO A 106 11.95 13.37 -3.17
N GLU A 107 11.25 13.99 -4.11
CA GLU A 107 10.86 15.39 -3.97
C GLU A 107 10.17 15.67 -2.62
N ARG A 108 10.38 16.88 -2.10
CA ARG A 108 9.73 17.37 -0.86
C ARG A 108 10.02 16.51 0.38
N THR A 109 11.11 15.75 0.35
CA THR A 109 11.54 14.89 1.46
C THR A 109 12.94 15.30 1.90
N ILE A 110 13.16 15.39 3.21
CA ILE A 110 14.49 15.55 3.83
C ILE A 110 14.67 14.52 4.94
N PHE A 111 15.87 14.30 5.46
CA PHE A 111 16.06 13.44 6.64
C PHE A 111 15.76 14.19 7.94
N TYR A 112 15.28 13.47 8.95
CA TYR A 112 15.42 13.91 10.34
C TYR A 112 16.89 13.90 10.73
N SER A 113 17.35 14.97 11.39
CA SER A 113 18.58 14.89 12.19
C SER A 113 18.33 14.08 13.47
N GLU A 114 19.38 13.49 14.05
CA GLU A 114 19.25 12.74 15.32
C GLU A 114 18.64 13.59 16.43
N LYS A 115 19.05 14.87 16.53
CA LYS A 115 18.50 15.81 17.52
C LYS A 115 17.00 16.09 17.33
N GLU A 116 16.54 16.22 16.09
CA GLU A 116 15.10 16.39 15.82
C GLU A 116 14.33 15.11 16.14
N TRP A 117 14.93 13.95 15.87
CA TRP A 117 14.33 12.66 16.13
C TRP A 117 14.12 12.40 17.64
N GLU A 118 15.07 12.79 18.48
CA GLU A 118 14.97 12.67 19.94
C GLU A 118 13.74 13.41 20.51
N SER A 119 13.29 14.47 19.86
CA SER A 119 12.14 15.27 20.27
C SER A 119 10.83 14.94 19.55
N VAL A 120 10.81 13.90 18.70
CA VAL A 120 9.62 13.60 17.87
C VAL A 120 8.47 13.02 18.69
N GLY A 121 8.77 12.30 19.77
CA GLY A 121 7.77 11.63 20.62
C GLY A 121 6.87 12.61 21.34
N SER A 122 5.62 12.21 21.59
CA SER A 122 4.62 13.05 22.25
C SER A 122 3.52 12.23 22.92
N ASP A 123 3.02 12.71 24.05
CA ASP A 123 1.89 12.12 24.79
C ASP A 123 0.52 12.69 24.37
N ASP A 124 0.44 13.46 23.28
CA ASP A 124 -0.84 13.96 22.77
C ASP A 124 -1.75 12.84 22.24
N ASP A 125 -3.02 13.17 22.00
CA ASP A 125 -4.07 12.25 21.54
C ASP A 125 -4.46 12.47 20.06
N ARG A 126 -3.63 13.20 19.28
CA ARG A 126 -3.92 13.46 17.87
C ARG A 126 -3.97 12.16 17.10
N SER A 127 -5.02 11.97 16.31
CA SER A 127 -5.13 10.77 15.47
C SER A 127 -4.04 10.76 14.42
N MET A 128 -3.47 9.59 14.14
CA MET A 128 -2.42 9.42 13.14
C MET A 128 -2.83 8.41 12.07
N LEU A 129 -2.61 8.78 10.81
CA LEU A 129 -2.82 7.91 9.65
C LEU A 129 -1.48 7.35 9.13
N VAL A 130 -1.35 6.03 9.16
CA VAL A 130 -0.22 5.27 8.60
C VAL A 130 -0.58 4.82 7.18
N CYS A 131 0.18 5.26 6.19
CA CYS A 131 -0.07 4.97 4.79
C CYS A 131 0.91 3.93 4.23
N LEU A 132 0.41 2.96 3.47
CA LEU A 132 1.20 1.99 2.71
C LEU A 132 1.00 2.19 1.21
N HIS A 133 2.11 2.37 0.49
CA HIS A 133 2.11 2.58 -0.95
C HIS A 133 1.94 1.27 -1.75
N GLY A 134 1.63 1.40 -3.04
CA GLY A 134 1.52 0.29 -4.00
C GLY A 134 2.87 -0.23 -4.53
N LEU A 135 2.84 -1.01 -5.61
CA LEU A 135 4.05 -1.62 -6.18
C LEU A 135 5.09 -0.57 -6.58
N SER A 136 6.33 -0.69 -6.08
CA SER A 136 7.50 0.16 -6.43
C SER A 136 7.37 1.68 -6.15
N GLY A 137 6.34 2.12 -5.43
CA GLY A 137 6.05 3.54 -5.17
C GLY A 137 6.72 4.15 -3.95
N GLY A 138 6.00 5.02 -3.24
CA GLY A 138 6.48 5.67 -2.01
C GLY A 138 5.58 6.81 -1.53
N SER A 139 6.10 7.61 -0.60
CA SER A 139 5.47 8.84 -0.07
C SER A 139 5.17 9.93 -1.13
N HIS A 140 5.92 9.94 -2.23
CA HIS A 140 5.79 10.90 -3.33
C HIS A 140 4.56 10.63 -4.22
N GLU A 141 3.95 9.46 -4.10
CA GLU A 141 2.82 9.03 -4.93
C GLU A 141 1.60 9.96 -4.80
N VAL A 142 1.05 10.37 -5.94
CA VAL A 142 -0.04 11.36 -6.01
C VAL A 142 -1.29 10.84 -5.31
N TYR A 143 -1.71 9.61 -5.58
CA TYR A 143 -2.90 9.01 -4.95
C TYR A 143 -2.78 9.00 -3.42
N LEU A 144 -1.57 8.79 -2.89
CA LEU A 144 -1.32 8.77 -1.46
C LEU A 144 -1.44 10.19 -0.89
N ARG A 145 -0.84 11.18 -1.56
CA ARG A 145 -0.92 12.59 -1.16
C ARG A 145 -2.34 13.13 -1.22
N GLN A 146 -3.17 12.66 -2.15
CA GLN A 146 -4.61 13.00 -2.22
C GLN A 146 -5.40 12.51 -1.00
N CYS A 147 -4.96 11.45 -0.33
CA CYS A 147 -5.55 10.99 0.93
C CYS A 147 -4.92 11.67 2.16
N VAL A 148 -3.61 11.91 2.15
CA VAL A 148 -2.88 12.51 3.27
C VAL A 148 -3.25 13.98 3.48
N ALA A 149 -3.29 14.78 2.40
CA ALA A 149 -3.51 16.22 2.49
C ALA A 149 -4.81 16.63 3.23
N PRO A 150 -6.00 16.08 2.92
CA PRO A 150 -7.21 16.44 3.65
C PRO A 150 -7.20 15.96 5.11
N VAL A 151 -6.55 14.82 5.39
CA VAL A 151 -6.45 14.26 6.75
C VAL A 151 -5.56 15.13 7.64
N THR A 152 -4.41 15.57 7.13
CA THR A 152 -3.52 16.47 7.87
C THR A 152 -4.09 17.87 8.01
N ALA A 153 -4.79 18.38 6.99
CA ALA A 153 -5.55 19.62 7.10
C ALA A 153 -6.67 19.56 8.17
N ALA A 154 -7.19 18.37 8.47
CA ALA A 154 -8.14 18.13 9.55
C ALA A 154 -7.48 17.95 10.94
N GLY A 155 -6.16 18.19 11.06
CA GLY A 155 -5.42 18.16 12.31
C GLY A 155 -4.90 16.78 12.72
N TRP A 156 -4.95 15.80 11.82
CA TRP A 156 -4.33 14.49 12.04
C TRP A 156 -2.85 14.52 11.69
N GLU A 157 -2.09 13.66 12.34
CA GLU A 157 -0.72 13.38 11.94
C GLU A 157 -0.72 12.27 10.87
N SER A 158 0.33 12.19 10.06
CA SER A 158 0.43 11.12 9.07
C SER A 158 1.87 10.73 8.77
N CYS A 159 2.07 9.46 8.46
CA CYS A 159 3.33 8.95 7.95
C CYS A 159 3.12 7.90 6.87
N VAL A 160 4.16 7.67 6.07
CA VAL A 160 4.19 6.65 5.01
C VAL A 160 5.30 5.67 5.31
N VAL A 161 4.98 4.39 5.41
CA VAL A 161 5.99 3.33 5.50
C VAL A 161 6.41 2.98 4.08
N ASN A 162 7.70 3.18 3.76
CA ASN A 162 8.23 2.84 2.46
C ASN A 162 8.80 1.43 2.47
N GLY A 163 8.43 0.63 1.47
CA GLY A 163 9.05 -0.65 1.19
C GLY A 163 10.54 -0.51 0.92
N ARG A 164 11.31 -1.51 1.35
CA ARG A 164 12.77 -1.55 1.16
C ARG A 164 13.12 -1.41 -0.32
N GLY A 165 14.02 -0.47 -0.62
CA GLY A 165 14.45 -0.12 -1.97
C GLY A 165 13.58 0.93 -2.66
N CYS A 166 12.36 1.16 -2.18
CA CYS A 166 11.39 2.08 -2.75
C CYS A 166 11.55 3.51 -2.21
N ALA A 167 10.87 4.48 -2.83
CA ALA A 167 10.98 5.90 -2.46
C ALA A 167 12.44 6.38 -2.36
N LEU A 168 13.31 5.90 -3.26
CA LEU A 168 14.76 6.09 -3.27
C LEU A 168 15.54 5.59 -2.06
N SER A 169 14.92 4.87 -1.11
CA SER A 169 15.63 4.18 -0.04
C SER A 169 16.60 3.13 -0.59
N LYS A 170 17.72 2.91 0.11
CA LYS A 170 18.64 1.80 -0.16
C LYS A 170 18.09 0.51 0.46
N ILE A 171 18.55 -0.64 -0.04
CA ILE A 171 18.45 -1.89 0.69
C ILE A 171 19.77 -2.16 1.42
N THR A 172 19.70 -2.79 2.59
CA THR A 172 20.90 -3.22 3.35
C THR A 172 20.99 -4.74 3.48
N THR A 173 20.10 -5.44 2.80
CA THR A 173 20.05 -6.90 2.65
C THR A 173 19.67 -7.23 1.22
N PRO A 174 20.00 -8.43 0.69
CA PRO A 174 19.70 -8.81 -0.69
C PRO A 174 18.21 -9.16 -0.89
N ARG A 175 17.30 -8.29 -0.42
CA ARG A 175 15.85 -8.46 -0.47
C ARG A 175 15.17 -7.13 -0.75
N LEU A 176 14.42 -7.11 -1.84
CA LEU A 176 13.44 -6.06 -2.11
C LEU A 176 12.15 -6.33 -1.31
N PHE A 177 11.34 -5.28 -1.12
CA PHE A 177 10.01 -5.45 -0.57
C PHE A 177 9.12 -6.27 -1.53
N ASN A 178 8.11 -6.96 -0.98
CA ASN A 178 7.16 -7.74 -1.76
C ASN A 178 5.77 -7.75 -1.07
N ALA A 179 4.81 -8.53 -1.59
CA ALA A 179 3.45 -8.60 -1.05
C ALA A 179 3.33 -9.16 0.38
N ARG A 180 4.36 -9.85 0.88
CA ARG A 180 4.41 -10.50 2.20
C ARG A 180 5.06 -9.64 3.28
N ALA A 181 5.49 -8.43 2.92
CA ALA A 181 6.20 -7.43 3.71
C ALA A 181 5.42 -6.87 4.94
N THR A 182 4.91 -7.71 5.84
CA THR A 182 4.13 -7.29 7.04
C THR A 182 4.98 -6.92 8.25
N TRP A 183 6.21 -7.41 8.32
CA TRP A 183 7.16 -7.21 9.42
C TRP A 183 7.66 -5.77 9.69
N ASP A 184 8.26 -5.07 8.74
CA ASP A 184 8.55 -3.62 8.76
C ASP A 184 7.29 -2.81 9.08
N VAL A 185 6.10 -3.18 8.58
CA VAL A 185 4.84 -2.52 8.95
C VAL A 185 4.55 -2.72 10.44
N ARG A 186 4.68 -3.96 10.94
CA ARG A 186 4.54 -4.29 12.36
C ARG A 186 5.54 -3.52 13.22
N GLN A 187 6.79 -3.43 12.80
CA GLN A 187 7.84 -2.69 13.51
C GLN A 187 7.58 -1.18 13.47
N ALA A 188 7.21 -0.62 12.32
CA ALA A 188 6.84 0.78 12.19
C ALA A 188 5.69 1.12 13.16
N ILE A 189 4.62 0.33 13.18
CA ILE A 189 3.47 0.56 14.07
C ILE A 189 3.88 0.40 15.54
N ALA A 190 4.74 -0.56 15.87
CA ALA A 190 5.27 -0.72 17.23
C ALA A 190 6.10 0.51 17.67
N HIS A 191 6.98 1.01 16.79
CA HIS A 191 7.72 2.25 17.04
C HIS A 191 6.80 3.45 17.22
N LEU A 192 5.79 3.61 16.36
CA LEU A 192 4.80 4.68 16.49
C LEU A 192 4.04 4.58 17.81
N ARG A 193 3.65 3.39 18.25
CA ARG A 193 3.00 3.20 19.56
C ARG A 193 3.91 3.57 20.72
N GLY A 194 5.22 3.31 20.61
CA GLY A 194 6.21 3.71 21.61
C GLY A 194 6.44 5.22 21.65
N LEU A 195 6.51 5.87 20.49
CA LEU A 195 6.70 7.33 20.37
C LEU A 195 5.45 8.14 20.73
N PHE A 196 4.27 7.56 20.47
CA PHE A 196 2.98 8.21 20.58
C PHE A 196 1.97 7.31 21.32
N PRO A 197 2.15 7.12 22.65
CA PRO A 197 1.38 6.13 23.41
C PRO A 197 -0.13 6.38 23.37
N ASN A 198 -0.56 7.65 23.39
CA ASN A 198 -1.97 8.05 23.48
C ASN A 198 -2.65 8.27 22.12
N ARG A 199 -1.88 8.38 21.02
CA ARG A 199 -2.46 8.63 19.69
C ARG A 199 -3.28 7.44 19.19
N PRO A 200 -4.53 7.66 18.76
CA PRO A 200 -5.27 6.68 17.97
C PRO A 200 -4.57 6.47 16.62
N LEU A 201 -4.20 5.23 16.31
CA LEU A 201 -3.54 4.89 15.04
C LEU A 201 -4.55 4.29 14.07
N TYR A 202 -4.56 4.77 12.84
CA TYR A 202 -5.34 4.26 11.72
C TYR A 202 -4.40 3.95 10.57
N ALA A 203 -4.80 3.07 9.65
CA ALA A 203 -3.99 2.76 8.49
C ALA A 203 -4.78 2.76 7.20
N ILE A 204 -4.12 3.12 6.10
CA ILE A 204 -4.62 2.97 4.74
C ILE A 204 -3.55 2.35 3.86
N GLY A 205 -3.92 1.37 3.04
CA GLY A 205 -3.04 0.77 2.06
C GLY A 205 -3.64 0.84 0.66
N PHE A 206 -2.79 0.99 -0.35
CA PHE A 206 -3.18 1.02 -1.76
C PHE A 206 -2.56 -0.13 -2.53
N SER A 207 -3.35 -0.82 -3.35
CA SER A 207 -2.88 -1.92 -4.19
C SER A 207 -2.05 -2.94 -3.37
N LEU A 208 -0.77 -3.16 -3.71
CA LEU A 208 0.11 -4.05 -2.95
C LEU A 208 0.21 -3.68 -1.45
N GLY A 209 0.21 -2.38 -1.12
CA GLY A 209 0.18 -1.90 0.26
C GLY A 209 -1.12 -2.24 0.98
N ALA A 210 -2.24 -2.30 0.26
CA ALA A 210 -3.52 -2.76 0.80
C ALA A 210 -3.46 -4.26 1.16
N ASN A 211 -2.84 -5.08 0.31
CA ASN A 211 -2.63 -6.51 0.56
C ASN A 211 -1.75 -6.72 1.80
N ILE A 212 -0.63 -6.00 1.89
CA ILE A 212 0.27 -6.04 3.05
C ILE A 212 -0.46 -5.62 4.33
N LEU A 213 -1.21 -4.51 4.30
CA LEU A 213 -1.98 -4.02 5.45
C LEU A 213 -3.02 -5.05 5.90
N THR A 214 -3.72 -5.66 4.95
CA THR A 214 -4.74 -6.68 5.23
C THR A 214 -4.13 -7.88 5.95
N ASN A 215 -3.01 -8.40 5.44
CA ASN A 215 -2.29 -9.50 6.09
C ASN A 215 -1.76 -9.11 7.48
N TYR A 216 -1.18 -7.92 7.63
CA TYR A 216 -0.73 -7.42 8.94
C TYR A 216 -1.88 -7.38 9.96
N VAL A 217 -3.00 -6.75 9.61
CA VAL A 217 -4.15 -6.62 10.53
C VAL A 217 -4.73 -7.99 10.89
N ALA A 218 -4.80 -8.90 9.92
CA ALA A 218 -5.24 -10.27 10.12
C ALA A 218 -4.31 -11.08 11.04
N GLU A 219 -2.99 -10.97 10.85
CA GLU A 219 -1.97 -11.61 11.69
C GLU A 219 -2.00 -11.10 13.14
N GLU A 220 -2.23 -9.81 13.34
CA GLU A 220 -2.38 -9.23 14.67
C GLU A 220 -3.70 -9.64 15.34
N GLY A 221 -4.78 -9.77 14.57
CA GLY A 221 -6.10 -10.15 15.08
C GLY A 221 -6.52 -9.25 16.25
N ASP A 222 -6.85 -9.87 17.38
CA ASP A 222 -7.27 -9.15 18.60
C ASP A 222 -6.16 -8.29 19.24
N ARG A 223 -4.88 -8.53 18.88
CA ARG A 223 -3.75 -7.73 19.36
C ARG A 223 -3.49 -6.48 18.50
N CYS A 224 -4.24 -6.29 17.42
CA CYS A 224 -4.02 -5.17 16.52
C CYS A 224 -4.24 -3.84 17.24
N VAL A 225 -3.19 -3.01 17.28
CA VAL A 225 -3.22 -1.70 17.96
C VAL A 225 -3.86 -0.59 17.13
N LEU A 226 -4.23 -0.87 15.88
CA LEU A 226 -4.92 0.06 14.99
C LEU A 226 -6.40 0.13 15.37
N LYS A 227 -6.98 1.34 15.30
CA LYS A 227 -8.40 1.57 15.58
C LYS A 227 -9.31 1.23 14.40
N ALA A 228 -8.81 1.43 13.18
CA ALA A 228 -9.43 0.94 11.95
C ALA A 228 -8.38 0.91 10.82
N ALA A 229 -8.69 0.17 9.76
CA ALA A 229 -7.86 0.12 8.55
C ALA A 229 -8.69 0.22 7.28
N VAL A 230 -8.11 0.79 6.22
CA VAL A 230 -8.70 0.95 4.90
C VAL A 230 -7.80 0.30 3.84
N ALA A 231 -8.38 -0.55 3.00
CA ALA A 231 -7.71 -1.21 1.89
C ALA A 231 -8.32 -0.73 0.57
N CYS A 232 -7.52 -0.01 -0.24
CA CYS A 232 -7.94 0.54 -1.53
C CYS A 232 -7.32 -0.25 -2.68
N SER A 233 -8.13 -0.71 -3.63
CA SER A 233 -7.73 -1.53 -4.78
C SER A 233 -6.91 -2.76 -4.40
N ASN A 234 -7.27 -3.44 -3.31
CA ASN A 234 -6.51 -4.59 -2.80
C ASN A 234 -6.52 -5.77 -3.79
N PRO A 235 -5.36 -6.29 -4.25
CA PRO A 235 -5.27 -7.51 -5.05
C PRO A 235 -5.40 -8.76 -4.16
N TRP A 236 -6.63 -9.04 -3.74
CA TRP A 236 -6.96 -10.05 -2.73
C TRP A 236 -6.35 -11.43 -2.98
N ASN A 237 -6.41 -11.91 -4.21
CA ASN A 237 -5.84 -13.20 -4.63
C ASN A 237 -4.79 -12.94 -5.72
N LEU A 238 -3.52 -12.97 -5.34
CA LEU A 238 -2.40 -12.61 -6.22
C LEU A 238 -2.27 -13.56 -7.42
N GLU A 239 -2.60 -14.84 -7.25
CA GLU A 239 -2.57 -15.82 -8.35
C GLU A 239 -3.65 -15.52 -9.39
N ILE A 240 -4.88 -15.24 -8.95
CA ILE A 240 -5.97 -14.82 -9.84
C ILE A 240 -5.64 -13.50 -10.53
N CYS A 241 -5.07 -12.52 -9.81
CA CYS A 241 -4.64 -11.24 -10.40
C CYS A 241 -3.59 -11.48 -11.50
N ASN A 242 -2.57 -12.30 -11.21
CA ASN A 242 -1.54 -12.65 -12.18
C ASN A 242 -2.15 -13.33 -13.44
N LEU A 243 -3.03 -14.31 -13.25
CA LEU A 243 -3.71 -14.97 -14.37
C LEU A 243 -4.59 -13.99 -15.16
N ALA A 244 -5.28 -13.06 -14.48
CA ALA A 244 -6.11 -12.05 -15.13
C ALA A 244 -5.28 -11.12 -16.03
N LEU A 245 -4.11 -10.67 -15.55
CA LEU A 245 -3.16 -9.90 -16.35
C LEU A 245 -2.71 -10.68 -17.59
N GLN A 246 -2.43 -11.97 -17.47
CA GLN A 246 -1.96 -12.79 -18.61
C GLN A 246 -3.05 -13.11 -19.64
N ARG A 247 -4.34 -13.02 -19.28
CA ARG A 247 -5.47 -13.40 -20.15
C ARG A 247 -5.75 -12.42 -21.28
N SER A 248 -5.35 -11.16 -21.15
CA SER A 248 -5.63 -10.13 -22.15
C SER A 248 -4.35 -9.48 -22.66
N TRP A 249 -4.39 -9.01 -23.90
CA TRP A 249 -3.25 -8.29 -24.48
C TRP A 249 -2.92 -7.02 -23.68
N LEU A 250 -3.93 -6.25 -23.25
CA LEU A 250 -3.71 -5.08 -22.39
C LEU A 250 -3.14 -5.48 -21.03
N GLY A 251 -3.69 -6.52 -20.40
CA GLY A 251 -3.17 -7.07 -19.14
C GLY A 251 -1.68 -7.43 -19.21
N MET A 252 -1.28 -8.12 -20.27
CA MET A 252 0.07 -8.65 -20.42
C MET A 252 1.05 -7.59 -20.94
N GLU A 253 0.74 -6.98 -22.09
CA GLU A 253 1.66 -6.09 -22.81
C GLU A 253 1.66 -4.65 -22.30
N VAL A 254 0.64 -4.24 -21.55
CA VAL A 254 0.59 -2.91 -20.92
C VAL A 254 0.85 -3.04 -19.43
N TYR A 255 -0.06 -3.63 -18.65
CA TYR A 255 0.03 -3.60 -17.19
C TYR A 255 1.17 -4.45 -16.64
N SER A 256 1.20 -5.75 -16.93
CA SER A 256 2.22 -6.68 -16.43
C SER A 256 3.61 -6.27 -16.87
N LYS A 257 3.76 -5.81 -18.12
CA LYS A 257 5.02 -5.32 -18.67
C LYS A 257 5.49 -4.01 -18.04
N VAL A 258 4.60 -3.04 -17.79
CA VAL A 258 4.97 -1.79 -17.10
C VAL A 258 5.35 -2.08 -15.65
N MET A 259 4.59 -2.91 -14.94
CA MET A 259 4.91 -3.31 -13.56
C MET A 259 6.24 -4.06 -13.48
N GLY A 260 6.46 -5.05 -14.37
CA GLY A 260 7.72 -5.77 -14.49
C GLY A 260 8.89 -4.84 -14.81
N GLY A 261 8.71 -3.90 -15.74
CA GLY A 261 9.70 -2.89 -16.07
C GLY A 261 10.06 -1.96 -14.91
N ASN A 262 9.09 -1.56 -14.09
CA ASN A 262 9.34 -0.74 -12.89
C ASN A 262 10.12 -1.52 -11.82
N LEU A 263 9.79 -2.80 -11.61
CA LEU A 263 10.55 -3.68 -10.72
C LEU A 263 11.96 -3.97 -11.24
N MET A 264 12.14 -4.12 -12.55
CA MET A 264 13.47 -4.25 -13.16
C MET A 264 14.31 -2.99 -12.94
N LYS A 265 13.74 -1.78 -13.06
CA LYS A 265 14.45 -0.54 -12.70
C LYS A 265 14.85 -0.51 -11.23
N LEU A 266 13.97 -1.00 -10.35
CA LEU A 266 14.26 -1.12 -8.92
C LEU A 266 15.40 -2.10 -8.66
N TYR A 267 15.38 -3.26 -9.33
CA TYR A 267 16.47 -4.24 -9.29
C TYR A 267 17.79 -3.64 -9.76
N GLU A 268 17.83 -3.00 -10.93
CA GLU A 268 19.07 -2.41 -11.47
C GLU A 268 19.65 -1.35 -10.54
N LYS A 269 18.81 -0.56 -9.86
CA LYS A 269 19.24 0.42 -8.88
C LYS A 269 19.97 -0.21 -7.68
N HIS A 270 19.58 -1.42 -7.30
CA HIS A 270 20.09 -2.13 -6.11
C HIS A 270 20.85 -3.42 -6.49
N ARG A 271 21.29 -3.53 -7.75
CA ARG A 271 21.82 -4.78 -8.30
C ARG A 271 23.04 -5.27 -7.53
N GLU A 272 23.94 -4.36 -7.16
CA GLU A 272 25.14 -4.71 -6.39
C GLU A 272 24.78 -5.32 -5.03
N ASP A 273 23.82 -4.72 -4.32
CA ASP A 273 23.35 -5.22 -3.01
C ASP A 273 22.56 -6.53 -3.13
N LEU A 274 21.90 -6.78 -4.27
CA LEU A 274 21.11 -7.99 -4.54
C LEU A 274 21.96 -9.18 -5.01
N VAL A 275 22.91 -8.95 -5.92
CA VAL A 275 23.77 -10.00 -6.51
C VAL A 275 24.77 -10.54 -5.50
N ASN A 276 25.14 -9.73 -4.50
CA ASN A 276 25.92 -10.22 -3.36
C ASN A 276 25.15 -11.22 -2.47
N GLY A 277 23.82 -11.35 -2.66
CA GLY A 277 23.02 -12.43 -2.10
C GLY A 277 23.09 -13.68 -2.96
N GLU A 278 23.36 -14.83 -2.34
CA GLU A 278 23.39 -16.11 -3.05
C GLU A 278 22.05 -16.42 -3.75
N GLY A 279 22.10 -16.94 -4.99
CA GLY A 279 20.95 -17.58 -5.64
C GLY A 279 20.24 -16.83 -6.77
N LEU A 280 20.76 -15.69 -7.24
CA LEU A 280 20.20 -14.97 -8.40
C LEU A 280 20.90 -15.32 -9.72
N ASP A 281 20.11 -15.67 -10.74
CA ASP A 281 20.58 -15.86 -12.11
C ASP A 281 20.43 -14.55 -12.90
N GLU A 282 21.51 -13.78 -12.98
CA GLU A 282 21.52 -12.48 -13.66
C GLU A 282 21.18 -12.57 -15.15
N GLU A 283 21.54 -13.65 -15.83
CA GLU A 283 21.24 -13.81 -17.26
C GLU A 283 19.73 -13.97 -17.47
N ARG A 284 19.08 -14.73 -16.59
CA ARG A 284 17.63 -14.88 -16.55
C ARG A 284 16.93 -13.58 -16.17
N ILE A 285 17.44 -12.86 -15.18
CA ILE A 285 16.84 -11.59 -14.71
C ILE A 285 16.82 -10.54 -15.83
N ARG A 286 17.92 -10.38 -16.59
CA ARG A 286 17.98 -9.44 -17.73
C ARG A 286 16.95 -9.73 -18.83
N LYS A 287 16.44 -10.96 -18.92
CA LYS A 287 15.44 -11.37 -19.91
C LYS A 287 14.00 -11.13 -19.42
N CYS A 288 13.80 -10.80 -18.15
CA CYS A 288 12.48 -10.55 -17.58
C CYS A 288 11.84 -9.30 -18.18
N LYS A 289 10.59 -9.44 -18.62
CA LYS A 289 9.78 -8.37 -19.19
C LYS A 289 8.49 -8.16 -18.40
N TYR A 290 7.96 -9.23 -17.84
CA TYR A 290 6.65 -9.25 -17.19
C TYR A 290 6.76 -9.43 -15.68
N LEU A 291 5.73 -9.00 -14.95
CA LEU A 291 5.67 -9.04 -13.49
C LEU A 291 5.97 -10.45 -12.92
N HIS A 292 5.30 -11.48 -13.43
CA HIS A 292 5.48 -12.85 -12.95
C HIS A 292 6.88 -13.42 -13.23
N GLU A 293 7.54 -12.99 -14.30
CA GLU A 293 8.92 -13.39 -14.59
C GLU A 293 9.87 -12.78 -13.56
N PHE A 294 9.67 -11.50 -13.23
CA PHE A 294 10.42 -10.84 -12.15
C PHE A 294 10.17 -11.53 -10.81
N ASP A 295 8.92 -11.82 -10.48
CA ASP A 295 8.59 -12.50 -9.23
C ASP A 295 9.26 -13.87 -9.15
N ARG A 296 9.29 -14.62 -10.26
CA ARG A 296 9.97 -15.92 -10.32
C ARG A 296 11.49 -15.82 -10.25
N ALA A 297 12.08 -14.84 -10.93
CA ALA A 297 13.54 -14.72 -11.06
C ALA A 297 14.21 -13.99 -9.89
N VAL A 298 13.48 -13.12 -9.17
CA VAL A 298 14.01 -12.27 -8.11
C VAL A 298 13.28 -12.47 -6.79
N GLN A 299 11.96 -12.26 -6.73
CA GLN A 299 11.23 -12.28 -5.45
C GLN A 299 11.23 -13.68 -4.83
N ALA A 300 10.92 -14.71 -5.61
CA ALA A 300 10.87 -16.08 -5.14
C ALA A 300 12.23 -16.52 -4.55
N PRO A 301 13.37 -16.45 -5.27
CA PRO A 301 14.65 -16.87 -4.70
C PRO A 301 15.10 -16.02 -3.50
N THR A 302 14.97 -14.69 -3.54
CA THR A 302 15.43 -13.81 -2.44
C THR A 302 14.64 -14.00 -1.13
N TRP A 303 13.40 -14.49 -1.24
CA TRP A 303 12.53 -14.80 -0.12
C TRP A 303 12.41 -16.29 0.19
N GLY A 304 13.13 -17.15 -0.54
CA GLY A 304 13.15 -18.60 -0.30
C GLY A 304 11.90 -19.36 -0.78
N TYR A 305 11.10 -18.78 -1.68
CA TYR A 305 10.00 -19.48 -2.32
C TYR A 305 10.48 -20.32 -3.50
N PRO A 306 9.97 -21.56 -3.68
CA PRO A 306 10.37 -22.42 -4.79
C PRO A 306 9.82 -21.95 -6.15
N THR A 307 8.70 -21.22 -6.14
CA THR A 307 8.05 -20.67 -7.34
C THR A 307 7.33 -19.37 -6.99
N GLU A 308 7.03 -18.57 -8.02
CA GLU A 308 6.14 -17.42 -7.94
C GLU A 308 4.73 -17.81 -7.45
N GLY A 309 4.24 -19.00 -7.79
CA GLY A 309 2.95 -19.50 -7.31
C GLY A 309 2.96 -19.77 -5.80
N ALA A 310 4.04 -20.35 -5.26
CA ALA A 310 4.21 -20.51 -3.82
C ALA A 310 4.27 -19.16 -3.09
N TYR A 311 4.97 -18.19 -3.68
CA TYR A 311 4.98 -16.80 -3.20
C TYR A 311 3.57 -16.19 -3.21
N TYR A 312 2.84 -16.27 -4.32
CA TYR A 312 1.48 -15.73 -4.42
C TYR A 312 0.53 -16.39 -3.42
N ARG A 313 0.66 -17.71 -3.20
CA ARG A 313 -0.18 -18.44 -2.26
C ARG A 313 0.01 -17.94 -0.82
N ASP A 314 1.26 -17.72 -0.39
CA ASP A 314 1.60 -17.23 0.95
C ASP A 314 1.30 -15.74 1.12
N ALA A 315 1.54 -14.93 0.09
CA ALA A 315 1.49 -13.49 0.21
C ALA A 315 0.11 -12.86 -0.05
N GLN A 316 -0.86 -13.58 -0.62
CA GLN A 316 -2.22 -13.07 -0.85
C GLN A 316 -2.97 -12.80 0.46
N SER A 317 -4.07 -12.04 0.40
CA SER A 317 -4.84 -11.62 1.58
C SER A 317 -6.29 -12.11 1.62
N VAL A 318 -6.74 -12.85 0.59
CA VAL A 318 -8.10 -13.44 0.51
C VAL A 318 -8.44 -14.33 1.70
N ASP A 319 -7.51 -15.18 2.12
CA ASP A 319 -7.72 -16.11 3.24
C ASP A 319 -7.53 -15.39 4.59
N ALA A 320 -6.73 -14.33 4.63
CA ALA A 320 -6.41 -13.59 5.85
C ALA A 320 -7.56 -12.69 6.33
N VAL A 321 -8.42 -12.22 5.42
CA VAL A 321 -9.50 -11.27 5.73
C VAL A 321 -10.43 -11.75 6.85
N ILE A 322 -10.63 -13.06 6.98
CA ILE A 322 -11.51 -13.67 8.00
C ILE A 322 -10.95 -13.56 9.43
N ALA A 323 -9.64 -13.30 9.57
CA ALA A 323 -8.96 -13.16 10.84
C ALA A 323 -8.93 -11.71 11.35
N ILE A 324 -9.41 -10.73 10.57
CA ILE A 324 -9.45 -9.32 10.96
C ILE A 324 -10.43 -9.10 12.12
N LYS A 325 -9.97 -8.38 13.17
CA LYS A 325 -10.73 -8.11 14.41
C LYS A 325 -11.00 -6.63 14.69
N ILE A 326 -10.62 -5.74 13.78
CA ILE A 326 -10.86 -4.30 13.88
C ILE A 326 -11.83 -3.83 12.79
N PRO A 327 -12.46 -2.65 12.93
CA PRO A 327 -13.17 -2.02 11.82
C PRO A 327 -12.28 -1.91 10.57
N PHE A 328 -12.73 -2.51 9.47
CA PHE A 328 -11.95 -2.65 8.26
C PHE A 328 -12.80 -2.33 7.04
N LEU A 329 -12.38 -1.34 6.26
CA LEU A 329 -13.04 -0.93 5.03
C LEU A 329 -12.21 -1.38 3.82
N ALA A 330 -12.83 -2.10 2.91
CA ALA A 330 -12.25 -2.41 1.61
C ALA A 330 -12.98 -1.65 0.51
N ILE A 331 -12.22 -1.07 -0.42
CA ILE A 331 -12.73 -0.37 -1.60
C ILE A 331 -12.04 -0.95 -2.82
N ASN A 332 -12.79 -1.58 -3.72
CA ASN A 332 -12.30 -2.08 -5.00
C ASN A 332 -13.25 -1.60 -6.11
N ALA A 333 -12.70 -1.16 -7.25
CA ALA A 333 -13.49 -0.91 -8.45
C ALA A 333 -13.78 -2.24 -9.14
N GLU A 334 -15.01 -2.43 -9.62
CA GLU A 334 -15.43 -3.66 -10.31
C GLU A 334 -14.75 -3.83 -11.67
N ASP A 335 -14.40 -2.70 -12.31
CA ASP A 335 -13.70 -2.63 -13.58
C ASP A 335 -12.18 -2.43 -13.46
N ASP A 336 -11.60 -2.62 -12.26
CA ASP A 336 -10.15 -2.54 -12.05
C ASP A 336 -9.41 -3.54 -12.95
N PRO A 337 -8.53 -3.08 -13.86
CA PRO A 337 -7.88 -3.95 -14.84
C PRO A 337 -6.73 -4.78 -14.28
N VAL A 338 -6.31 -4.53 -13.02
CA VAL A 338 -5.19 -5.20 -12.35
C VAL A 338 -5.67 -6.05 -11.18
N SER A 339 -6.63 -5.55 -10.41
CA SER A 339 -7.18 -6.20 -9.23
C SER A 339 -8.64 -6.61 -9.48
N PRO A 340 -8.87 -7.78 -10.12
CA PRO A 340 -10.23 -8.26 -10.36
C PRO A 340 -11.03 -8.33 -9.05
N PRO A 341 -12.36 -8.08 -9.11
CA PRO A 341 -13.18 -7.93 -7.92
C PRO A 341 -13.12 -9.17 -7.02
N PHE A 342 -13.16 -8.90 -5.72
CA PHE A 342 -13.21 -9.94 -4.70
C PHE A 342 -14.45 -10.82 -4.92
N PRO A 343 -14.35 -12.16 -4.96
CA PRO A 343 -15.50 -13.03 -5.11
C PRO A 343 -16.31 -13.13 -3.79
N CYS A 344 -16.79 -11.99 -3.27
CA CYS A 344 -17.84 -11.94 -2.25
C CYS A 344 -19.14 -11.49 -2.90
N GLY A 345 -19.76 -12.41 -3.66
CA GLY A 345 -21.07 -12.20 -4.27
C GLY A 345 -21.34 -13.14 -5.45
N SER A 346 -21.80 -14.36 -5.13
CA SER A 346 -22.29 -15.39 -6.06
C SER A 346 -21.34 -15.88 -7.16
N VAL A 347 -20.66 -17.01 -6.87
CA VAL A 347 -20.31 -17.97 -7.92
C VAL A 347 -21.62 -18.55 -8.46
N LYS A 348 -22.13 -18.03 -9.57
CA LYS A 348 -22.96 -18.85 -10.45
C LYS A 348 -22.01 -19.73 -11.25
N LEU A 349 -21.89 -20.98 -10.83
CA LEU A 349 -21.37 -22.01 -11.72
C LEU A 349 -22.31 -22.06 -12.93
N PRO A 350 -21.82 -21.87 -14.17
CA PRO A 350 -22.56 -22.33 -15.32
C PRO A 350 -22.58 -23.86 -15.25
N TYR A 351 -23.74 -24.41 -15.59
CA TYR A 351 -24.06 -25.83 -15.76
C TYR A 351 -22.89 -26.75 -16.15
#